data_AF-A0A8T4KPR1-F1
#
_entry.id   AF-A0A8T4KPR1-F1
#
_cell.length_a   1.000
_cell.length_b   1.000
_cell.length_c   1.000
_cell.angle_alpha   90.00
_cell.angle_beta   90.00
_cell.angle_gamma   90.00
#
_symmetry.space_group_name_H-M   'P 1'
#
loop_
_entity.id
_entity.type
_entity.pdbx_description
1 polymer ?
#
loop_
_entity_poly.entity_id
_entity_poly.type
_entity_poly.pdbx_seq_one_letter_code
_entity_poly.pdbx_strand_id
1 'polypeptide(L)'
;MASDSSRNIVIIVALLVVAAVVYFLFVKGGLPGFPVLGPGQQVTYTSNKTIVQSAETGIEMYPSDGQVIKGLMTIKLTKAPADTAEVWFGFVPKSQYASTTDPNLGFDPDGGNGWSLDFNTKDIINGEYTIFIVPKDANKSPIDRIFANVIVEN
;
A
#
# COMPACT_ATOMS: atom_id res chain seq x y z
N MET A 1 28.21 -11.51 50.76
CA MET A 1 28.52 -12.29 49.54
C MET A 1 27.28 -13.07 49.12
N ALA A 2 26.38 -12.42 48.41
CA ALA A 2 25.21 -13.06 47.81
C ALA A 2 24.75 -12.19 46.64
N SER A 3 25.17 -12.50 45.41
CA SER A 3 24.40 -12.12 44.19
C SER A 3 25.06 -12.56 42.87
N ASP A 4 25.70 -13.73 42.77
CA ASP A 4 26.02 -14.28 41.42
C ASP A 4 25.02 -15.36 40.99
N SER A 5 24.41 -16.06 41.93
CA SER A 5 23.44 -17.12 41.62
C SER A 5 22.13 -16.56 41.05
N SER A 6 21.67 -15.39 41.51
CA SER A 6 20.41 -14.78 41.06
C SER A 6 20.48 -14.23 39.63
N ARG A 7 21.65 -13.74 39.18
CA ARG A 7 21.83 -13.24 37.81
C ARG A 7 21.74 -14.36 36.78
N ASN A 8 22.33 -15.51 37.08
CA ASN A 8 22.30 -16.67 36.19
C ASN A 8 20.88 -17.24 36.02
N ILE A 9 20.08 -17.23 37.11
CA ILE A 9 18.69 -17.69 37.06
C ILE A 9 17.83 -16.78 36.17
N VAL A 10 18.01 -15.45 36.25
CA VAL A 10 17.25 -14.50 35.41
C VAL A 10 17.58 -14.66 33.93
N ILE A 11 18.85 -14.89 33.58
CA ILE A 11 19.27 -15.13 32.19
C ILE A 11 18.69 -16.43 31.63
N ILE A 12 18.70 -17.51 32.42
CA ILE A 12 18.14 -18.80 32.01
C ILE A 12 16.63 -18.70 31.77
N VAL A 13 15.89 -18.01 32.65
CA VAL A 13 14.46 -17.81 32.49
C VAL A 13 14.15 -16.96 31.25
N ALA A 14 14.91 -15.90 30.98
CA ALA A 14 14.73 -15.08 29.78
C ALA A 14 14.96 -15.88 28.48
N LEU A 15 15.99 -16.73 28.44
CA LEU A 15 16.27 -17.59 27.28
C LEU A 15 15.17 -18.63 27.05
N LEU A 16 14.62 -19.22 28.12
CA LEU A 16 13.50 -20.16 28.01
C LEU A 16 12.23 -19.49 27.51
N VAL A 17 11.96 -18.24 27.90
CA VAL A 17 10.81 -17.47 27.39
C VAL A 17 10.98 -17.15 25.91
N VAL A 18 12.17 -16.73 25.47
CA VAL A 18 12.45 -16.48 24.04
C VAL A 18 12.30 -17.78 23.24
N ALA A 19 12.87 -18.89 23.72
CA ALA A 19 12.75 -20.18 23.05
C ALA A 19 11.28 -20.66 22.98
N ALA A 20 10.48 -20.43 24.03
CA ALA A 20 9.07 -20.77 24.05
C ALA A 20 8.25 -19.89 23.09
N VAL A 21 8.53 -18.59 23.00
CA VAL A 21 7.87 -17.68 22.04
C VAL A 21 8.22 -18.07 20.60
N VAL A 22 9.50 -18.33 20.32
CA VAL A 22 9.94 -18.84 19.02
C VAL A 22 9.25 -20.16 18.71
N TYR A 23 9.29 -21.13 19.61
CA TYR A 23 8.59 -22.41 19.43
C TYR A 23 7.09 -22.23 19.18
N PHE A 24 6.41 -21.34 19.90
CA PHE A 24 4.98 -21.08 19.69
C PHE A 24 4.69 -20.45 18.33
N LEU A 25 5.56 -19.54 17.88
CA LEU A 25 5.50 -18.92 16.55
C LEU A 25 5.78 -19.91 15.41
N PHE A 26 6.56 -20.97 15.66
CA PHE A 26 6.88 -21.97 14.64
C PHE A 26 5.98 -23.23 14.67
N VAL A 27 5.41 -23.59 15.83
CA VAL A 27 4.69 -24.87 16.01
C VAL A 27 3.17 -24.71 16.11
N LYS A 28 2.65 -23.58 16.63
CA LYS A 28 1.21 -23.38 16.81
C LYS A 28 0.59 -22.29 15.95
N GLY A 29 1.38 -21.31 15.52
CA GLY A 29 1.01 -20.42 14.42
C GLY A 29 1.70 -20.90 13.17
N GLY A 30 1.04 -21.75 12.37
CA GLY A 30 1.54 -22.03 11.03
C GLY A 30 1.81 -20.70 10.34
N LEU A 31 3.06 -20.42 9.97
CA LEU A 31 3.35 -19.33 9.05
C LEU A 31 2.37 -19.49 7.89
N PRO A 32 1.60 -18.45 7.51
CA PRO A 32 0.71 -18.56 6.37
C PRO A 32 1.55 -19.10 5.22
N GLY A 33 1.18 -20.29 4.74
CA GLY A 33 2.07 -21.15 3.98
C GLY A 33 2.69 -20.37 2.83
N PHE A 34 3.99 -20.12 2.90
CA PHE A 34 4.72 -19.62 1.75
C PHE A 34 4.67 -20.74 0.69
N PRO A 35 4.06 -20.51 -0.48
CA PRO A 35 4.05 -21.52 -1.51
C PRO A 35 5.49 -21.79 -1.92
N VAL A 36 5.92 -23.05 -1.83
CA VAL A 36 7.17 -23.51 -2.45
C VAL A 36 6.92 -23.53 -3.95
N LEU A 37 7.37 -22.49 -4.65
CA LEU A 37 7.21 -22.37 -6.10
C LEU A 37 8.17 -23.33 -6.80
N GLY A 38 7.63 -24.14 -7.69
CA GLY A 38 8.44 -24.93 -8.62
C GLY A 38 9.10 -24.03 -9.69
N PRO A 39 10.17 -24.50 -10.37
CA PRO A 39 10.77 -23.77 -11.48
C PRO A 39 9.71 -23.47 -12.55
N GLY A 40 9.51 -22.19 -12.86
CA GLY A 40 8.52 -21.70 -13.82
C GLY A 40 7.20 -21.18 -13.23
N GLN A 41 7.00 -21.23 -11.90
CA GLN A 41 5.82 -20.63 -11.27
C GLN A 41 6.07 -19.17 -10.85
N GLN A 42 5.21 -18.26 -11.30
CA GLN A 42 5.13 -16.89 -10.78
C GLN A 42 4.07 -16.81 -9.68
N VAL A 43 4.38 -16.11 -8.59
CA VAL A 43 3.36 -15.75 -7.59
C VAL A 43 2.50 -14.64 -8.18
N THR A 44 1.24 -14.94 -8.47
CA THR A 44 0.23 -13.89 -8.64
C THR A 44 -0.24 -13.49 -7.25
N TYR A 45 0.26 -12.35 -6.75
CA TYR A 45 -0.27 -11.77 -5.53
C TYR A 45 -1.66 -11.19 -5.84
N THR A 46 -2.71 -11.95 -5.54
CA THR A 46 -4.06 -11.38 -5.48
C THR A 46 -4.17 -10.61 -4.18
N SER A 47 -3.76 -9.34 -4.18
CA SER A 47 -4.08 -8.46 -3.04
C SER A 47 -5.59 -8.43 -2.91
N ASN A 48 -6.14 -8.73 -1.73
CA ASN A 48 -7.55 -8.50 -1.45
C ASN A 48 -7.85 -7.03 -1.74
N LYS A 49 -8.52 -6.77 -2.86
CA LYS A 49 -8.81 -5.44 -3.41
C LYS A 49 -9.77 -4.71 -2.45
N THR A 50 -9.22 -3.99 -1.49
CA THR A 50 -10.02 -3.17 -0.57
C THR A 50 -10.17 -1.80 -1.20
N ILE A 51 -11.22 -1.60 -1.95
CA ILE A 51 -11.38 -0.33 -2.67
C ILE A 51 -11.65 0.79 -1.66
N VAL A 52 -10.86 1.87 -1.69
CA VAL A 52 -11.18 3.08 -0.92
C VAL A 52 -12.39 3.72 -1.58
N GLN A 53 -13.40 4.08 -0.79
CA GLN A 53 -14.60 4.76 -1.28
C GLN A 53 -14.70 6.16 -0.68
N SER A 54 -14.80 7.20 -1.52
CA SER A 54 -15.26 8.50 -1.01
C SER A 54 -16.73 8.36 -0.62
N ALA A 55 -17.05 8.65 0.65
CA ALA A 55 -18.42 8.53 1.17
C ALA A 55 -19.41 9.46 0.45
N GLU A 56 -18.93 10.54 -0.16
CA GLU A 56 -19.76 11.56 -0.81
C GLU A 56 -20.01 11.25 -2.29
N THR A 57 -19.03 10.67 -2.98
CA THR A 57 -19.07 10.50 -4.44
C THR A 57 -19.06 9.04 -4.90
N GLY A 58 -18.79 8.10 -4.00
CA GLY A 58 -18.67 6.69 -4.34
C GLY A 58 -17.51 6.40 -5.30
N ILE A 59 -16.53 7.30 -5.38
CA ILE A 59 -15.30 7.15 -6.14
C ILE A 59 -14.47 6.01 -5.56
N GLU A 60 -13.82 5.26 -6.44
CA GLU A 60 -13.06 4.07 -6.07
C GLU A 60 -11.66 4.08 -6.70
N MET A 61 -10.62 3.66 -5.96
CA MET A 61 -9.26 3.59 -6.50
C MET A 61 -8.49 2.31 -6.15
N TYR A 62 -7.45 2.05 -6.94
CA TYR A 62 -6.39 1.07 -6.69
C TYR A 62 -5.02 1.75 -6.87
N PRO A 63 -4.01 1.45 -6.05
CA PRO A 63 -4.00 0.52 -4.91
C PRO A 63 -4.79 1.06 -3.71
N SER A 64 -5.04 0.19 -2.74
CA SER A 64 -5.85 0.49 -1.55
C SER A 64 -5.04 1.03 -0.37
N ASP A 65 -5.73 1.61 0.61
CA ASP A 65 -5.14 1.96 1.91
C ASP A 65 -4.42 0.76 2.56
N GLY A 66 -3.22 1.00 3.08
CA GLY A 66 -2.36 0.04 3.74
C GLY A 66 -1.66 -0.95 2.80
N GLN A 67 -1.86 -0.86 1.49
CA GLN A 67 -1.29 -1.83 0.55
C GLN A 67 0.23 -1.65 0.41
N VAL A 68 0.95 -2.78 0.40
CA VAL A 68 2.37 -2.82 0.02
C VAL A 68 2.47 -2.85 -1.51
N ILE A 69 3.21 -1.92 -2.09
CA ILE A 69 3.44 -1.79 -3.53
C ILE A 69 4.91 -1.95 -3.88
N LYS A 70 5.18 -2.57 -5.05
CA LYS A 70 6.52 -2.88 -5.53
C LYS A 70 6.57 -2.99 -7.04
N GLY A 71 7.61 -2.42 -7.65
CA GLY A 71 7.89 -2.52 -9.08
C GLY A 71 6.86 -1.78 -9.94
N LEU A 72 6.56 -2.36 -11.11
CA LEU A 72 5.55 -1.82 -12.01
C LEU A 72 4.15 -2.11 -11.47
N MET A 73 3.34 -1.08 -11.33
CA MET A 73 1.96 -1.15 -10.89
C MET A 73 1.09 -0.20 -11.71
N THR A 74 -0.21 -0.43 -11.71
CA THR A 74 -1.19 0.47 -12.32
C THR A 74 -1.95 1.17 -11.21
N ILE A 75 -2.01 2.50 -11.23
CA ILE A 75 -2.93 3.30 -10.43
C ILE A 75 -4.21 3.45 -11.25
N LYS A 76 -5.37 3.23 -10.64
CA LYS A 76 -6.64 3.25 -11.37
C LYS A 76 -7.75 3.90 -10.56
N LEU A 77 -8.53 4.75 -11.22
CA LEU A 77 -9.84 5.21 -10.75
C LEU A 77 -10.90 4.21 -11.24
N THR A 78 -11.34 3.28 -10.38
CA THR A 78 -12.26 2.21 -10.79
C THR A 78 -13.71 2.66 -10.91
N LYS A 79 -14.06 3.79 -10.30
CA LYS A 79 -15.35 4.46 -10.48
C LYS A 79 -15.15 5.97 -10.51
N ALA A 80 -15.46 6.58 -11.65
CA ALA A 80 -15.35 8.01 -11.87
C ALA A 80 -16.74 8.68 -11.83
N PRO A 81 -16.84 9.95 -11.41
CA PRO A 81 -18.02 10.78 -11.65
C PRO A 81 -18.38 10.82 -13.14
N ALA A 82 -19.68 10.88 -13.46
CA ALA A 82 -20.16 10.81 -14.85
C ALA A 82 -19.69 11.98 -15.74
N ASP A 83 -19.32 13.10 -15.12
CA ASP A 83 -18.83 14.33 -15.75
C ASP A 83 -17.29 14.46 -15.72
N THR A 84 -16.57 13.38 -15.38
CA THR A 84 -15.10 13.37 -15.45
C THR A 84 -14.63 13.53 -16.88
N ALA A 85 -13.88 14.60 -17.13
CA ALA A 85 -13.23 14.89 -18.41
C ALA A 85 -11.77 14.44 -18.41
N GLU A 86 -11.07 14.60 -17.28
CA GLU A 86 -9.67 14.17 -17.12
C GLU A 86 -9.42 13.71 -15.68
N VAL A 87 -8.40 12.88 -15.48
CA VAL A 87 -8.01 12.36 -14.17
C VAL A 87 -6.53 12.61 -13.94
N TRP A 88 -6.20 13.31 -12.85
CA TRP A 88 -4.81 13.56 -12.48
C TRP A 88 -4.39 12.63 -11.35
N PHE A 89 -3.14 12.19 -11.40
CA PHE A 89 -2.55 11.25 -10.45
C PHE A 89 -1.37 11.89 -9.73
N GLY A 90 -1.29 11.69 -8.43
CA GLY A 90 -0.19 12.17 -7.62
C GLY A 90 0.27 11.14 -6.60
N PHE A 91 1.50 11.34 -6.15
CA PHE A 91 2.20 10.46 -5.23
C PHE A 91 3.21 11.26 -4.40
N VAL A 92 3.02 11.28 -3.09
CA VAL A 92 3.87 12.03 -2.17
C VAL A 92 4.21 11.19 -0.95
N PRO A 93 5.36 11.42 -0.28
CA PRO A 93 5.60 10.86 1.04
C PRO A 93 4.43 11.22 1.97
N LYS A 94 4.03 10.30 2.85
CA LYS A 94 2.88 10.51 3.76
C LYS A 94 3.06 11.71 4.70
N SER A 95 4.31 12.14 4.93
CA SER A 95 4.64 13.34 5.70
C SER A 95 4.42 14.65 4.95
N GLN A 96 4.15 14.60 3.64
CA GLN A 96 3.90 15.77 2.80
C GLN A 96 2.41 15.95 2.51
N TYR A 97 2.00 17.19 2.29
CA TYR A 97 0.62 17.50 1.92
C TYR A 97 0.37 17.14 0.44
N ALA A 98 -0.62 16.30 0.19
CA ALA A 98 -1.08 15.95 -1.14
C ALA A 98 -1.90 17.09 -1.76
N SER A 99 -1.21 18.00 -2.48
CA SER A 99 -1.84 19.12 -3.17
C SER A 99 -2.52 18.69 -4.48
N THR A 100 -3.73 19.20 -4.74
CA THR A 100 -4.46 18.97 -6.00
C THR A 100 -4.06 19.87 -7.15
N THR A 101 -3.32 20.92 -6.86
CA THR A 101 -2.79 21.81 -7.91
C THR A 101 -1.53 21.25 -8.54
N ASP A 102 -0.84 20.34 -7.83
CA ASP A 102 0.46 19.83 -8.23
C ASP A 102 0.55 18.28 -8.19
N PRO A 103 -0.40 17.55 -8.82
CA PRO A 103 -0.23 16.13 -9.10
C PRO A 103 1.06 15.92 -9.93
N ASN A 104 1.90 14.99 -9.48
CA ASN A 104 3.27 14.84 -9.96
C ASN A 104 3.53 13.55 -10.74
N LEU A 105 2.54 12.67 -10.92
CA LEU A 105 2.71 11.44 -11.69
C LEU A 105 2.23 11.56 -13.14
N GLY A 106 1.23 12.41 -13.40
CA GLY A 106 0.66 12.61 -14.73
C GLY A 106 -0.86 12.73 -14.71
N PHE A 107 -1.47 12.62 -15.88
CA PHE A 107 -2.92 12.64 -16.04
C PHE A 107 -3.39 11.79 -17.23
N ASP A 108 -4.66 11.37 -17.18
CA ASP A 108 -5.39 10.69 -18.24
C ASP A 108 -6.47 11.67 -18.79
N PRO A 109 -6.37 12.11 -20.05
CA PRO A 109 -7.21 13.16 -20.61
C PRO A 109 -8.57 12.70 -21.14
N ASP A 110 -8.81 11.40 -21.27
CA ASP A 110 -10.02 10.90 -21.96
C ASP A 110 -10.61 9.62 -21.37
N GLY A 111 -9.88 8.93 -20.49
CA GLY A 111 -10.36 7.72 -19.84
C GLY A 111 -10.49 6.54 -20.80
N GLY A 112 -9.91 6.62 -22.01
CA GLY A 112 -10.00 5.58 -23.03
C GLY A 112 -9.40 4.24 -22.58
N ASN A 113 -8.51 4.26 -21.58
CA ASN A 113 -7.92 3.07 -20.95
C ASN A 113 -8.60 2.71 -19.60
N GLY A 114 -9.67 3.39 -19.22
CA GLY A 114 -10.38 3.23 -17.95
C GLY A 114 -9.78 4.00 -16.78
N TRP A 115 -9.33 5.25 -17.01
CA TRP A 115 -8.83 6.17 -15.98
C TRP A 115 -7.65 5.59 -15.20
N SER A 116 -6.58 5.24 -15.92
CA SER A 116 -5.44 4.53 -15.34
C SER A 116 -4.08 5.09 -15.75
N LEU A 117 -3.11 4.93 -14.86
CA LEU A 117 -1.72 5.34 -15.03
C LEU A 117 -0.78 4.22 -14.56
N ASP A 118 0.11 3.79 -15.45
CA ASP A 118 1.19 2.89 -15.06
C ASP A 118 2.31 3.66 -14.36
N PHE A 119 2.74 3.14 -13.22
CA PHE A 119 3.71 3.75 -12.32
C PHE A 119 4.72 2.70 -11.84
N ASN A 120 6.00 3.05 -11.85
CA ASN A 120 7.06 2.15 -11.43
C ASN A 120 7.71 2.66 -10.14
N THR A 121 7.64 1.86 -9.07
CA THR A 121 8.18 2.24 -7.77
C THR A 121 9.67 1.96 -7.62
N LYS A 122 10.34 1.35 -8.60
CA LYS A 122 11.70 0.79 -8.45
C LYS A 122 12.75 1.79 -7.91
N ASP A 123 12.64 3.05 -8.31
CA ASP A 123 13.59 4.11 -7.93
C ASP A 123 13.09 4.96 -6.75
N ILE A 124 11.96 4.56 -6.15
CA ILE A 124 11.37 5.21 -4.98
C ILE A 124 11.98 4.62 -3.70
N ILE A 125 12.27 5.46 -2.72
CA ILE A 125 12.79 5.04 -1.42
C ILE A 125 11.70 4.24 -0.67
N ASN A 126 12.08 3.17 0.01
CA ASN A 126 11.13 2.39 0.82
C ASN A 126 10.53 3.27 1.94
N GLY A 127 9.21 3.21 2.14
CA GLY A 127 8.52 4.04 3.14
C GLY A 127 7.01 4.15 2.92
N GLU A 128 6.36 4.98 3.73
CA GLU A 128 4.93 5.27 3.62
C GLU A 128 4.67 6.47 2.69
N TYR A 129 3.74 6.29 1.75
CA TYR A 129 3.35 7.28 0.76
C TYR A 129 1.84 7.42 0.68
N THR A 130 1.38 8.52 0.11
CA THR A 130 -0.01 8.77 -0.22
C THR A 130 -0.12 8.91 -1.73
N ILE A 131 -0.88 8.00 -2.36
CA ILE A 131 -1.38 8.17 -3.72
C ILE A 131 -2.66 8.98 -3.64
N PHE A 132 -2.84 9.90 -4.58
CA PHE A 132 -4.09 10.63 -4.73
C PHE A 132 -4.52 10.72 -6.17
N ILE A 133 -5.83 10.68 -6.38
CA ILE A 133 -6.46 10.83 -7.69
C ILE A 133 -7.42 12.01 -7.65
N VAL A 134 -7.38 12.83 -8.70
CA VAL A 134 -8.15 14.06 -8.84
C VAL A 134 -8.93 14.01 -10.16
N PRO A 135 -10.17 13.50 -10.16
CA PRO A 135 -11.06 13.63 -11.29
C PRO A 135 -11.41 15.11 -11.48
N LYS A 136 -11.34 15.60 -12.71
CA LYS A 136 -11.73 16.95 -13.08
C LYS A 136 -12.78 16.92 -14.19
N ASP A 137 -13.76 17.81 -14.05
CA ASP A 137 -14.63 18.22 -15.14
C ASP A 137 -13.98 19.44 -15.82
N ALA A 138 -13.97 19.47 -17.15
CA ALA A 138 -13.39 20.56 -17.94
C ALA A 138 -13.97 21.95 -17.60
N ASN A 139 -15.19 22.01 -17.06
CA ASN A 139 -15.91 23.25 -16.78
C ASN A 139 -16.16 23.51 -15.29
N LYS A 140 -15.66 22.66 -14.38
CA LYS A 140 -15.90 22.82 -12.94
C LYS A 140 -14.60 22.71 -12.16
N SER A 141 -14.58 23.30 -10.98
CA SER A 141 -13.55 22.97 -9.99
C SER A 141 -13.57 21.47 -9.69
N PRO A 142 -12.43 20.86 -9.32
CA PRO A 142 -12.34 19.44 -9.02
C PRO A 142 -13.46 19.02 -8.06
N ILE A 143 -14.22 18.01 -8.46
CA ILE A 143 -15.49 17.63 -7.82
C ILE A 143 -15.21 16.98 -6.46
N ASP A 144 -14.16 16.17 -6.39
CA ASP A 144 -13.73 15.47 -5.18
C ASP A 144 -12.31 14.90 -5.38
N ARG A 145 -11.73 14.32 -4.34
CA ARG A 145 -10.43 13.64 -4.37
C ARG A 145 -10.49 12.35 -3.59
N ILE A 146 -9.68 11.39 -4.01
CA ILE A 146 -9.52 10.14 -3.29
C ILE A 146 -8.04 9.89 -2.99
N PHE A 147 -7.78 9.34 -1.81
CA PHE A 147 -6.45 9.07 -1.30
C PHE A 147 -6.32 7.59 -0.96
N ALA A 148 -5.12 7.06 -1.13
CA ALA A 148 -4.71 5.78 -0.58
C ALA A 148 -3.31 5.89 0.01
N ASN A 149 -3.16 5.56 1.28
CA ASN A 149 -1.87 5.40 1.93
C ASN A 149 -1.30 4.03 1.58
N VAL A 150 -0.06 3.98 1.11
CA VAL A 150 0.62 2.76 0.66
C VAL A 150 2.01 2.66 1.25
N ILE A 151 2.57 1.46 1.25
CA ILE A 151 3.93 1.18 1.70
C ILE A 151 4.74 0.74 0.48
N VAL A 152 5.82 1.44 0.18
CA VAL A 152 6.76 1.05 -0.89
C VAL A 152 7.83 0.12 -0.32
N GLU A 153 8.01 -1.06 -0.93
CA GLU A 153 9.01 -2.07 -0.53
C GLU A 153 9.74 -2.68 -1.75
N ASN A 154 10.78 -2.00 -2.23
CA ASN A 154 11.63 -2.47 -3.34
C ASN A 154 12.67 -3.51 -2.93
#